data_AF-W8Q558-F1
#
_entry.id   AF-W8Q558-F1
#
_cell.length_a   1.000
_cell.length_b   1.000
_cell.length_c   1.000
_cell.angle_alpha   90.00
_cell.angle_beta   90.00
_cell.angle_gamma   90.00
#
_symmetry.space_group_name_H-M   'P 1'
#
loop_
_entity.id
_entity.type
_entity.pdbx_description
1 polymer ?
#
loop_
_entity_poly.entity_id
_entity_poly.type
_entity_poly.pdbx_seq_one_letter_code
_entity_poly.pdbx_strand_id
1 'polypeptide(L)' 'YSQGTESYQQFAVRIAEMLQDPAQFKELYPYLKKVGYMPSNKKDTVNG' A
#
# COMPACT_ATOMS: atom_id res chain seq x y z
N TYR A 1 -9.48 8.15 4.04
CA TYR A 1 -10.11 8.59 5.30
C TYR A 1 -9.01 9.06 6.24
N SER A 2 -8.81 10.37 6.37
CA SER A 2 -8.05 10.94 7.49
C SER A 2 -8.96 10.96 8.72
N GLN A 3 -8.42 10.68 9.91
CA GLN A 3 -9.17 10.67 11.16
C GLN A 3 -8.93 11.98 11.92
N GLY A 4 -9.96 12.80 12.13
CA GLY A 4 -9.85 14.02 12.94
C GLY A 4 -8.88 15.07 12.37
N THR A 5 -7.90 15.50 13.17
CA THR A 5 -6.87 16.49 12.83
C THR A 5 -5.53 15.86 12.39
N GLU A 6 -5.56 14.61 11.93
CA GLU A 6 -4.36 13.89 11.51
C GLU A 6 -3.64 14.63 10.37
N SER A 7 -2.35 14.92 10.59
CA SER A 7 -1.49 15.54 9.57
C SER A 7 -1.19 14.55 8.44
N TYR A 8 -0.79 15.07 7.27
CA TYR A 8 -0.41 14.20 6.16
C TYR A 8 0.72 13.24 6.52
N GLN A 9 1.68 13.65 7.36
CA GLN A 9 2.74 12.76 7.84
C GLN A 9 2.19 11.63 8.71
N GLN A 10 1.30 11.94 9.65
CA GLN A 10 0.68 10.93 10.52
C GLN A 10 -0.18 9.96 9.70
N PHE A 11 -0.92 10.48 8.72
CA PHE A 11 -1.68 9.67 7.79
C PHE A 11 -0.77 8.73 6.99
N ALA A 12 0.37 9.21 6.49
CA ALA A 12 1.33 8.37 5.75
C ALA A 12 1.89 7.24 6.63
N VAL A 13 2.21 7.52 7.90
CA VAL A 13 2.66 6.51 8.87
C VAL A 13 1.58 5.46 9.09
N ARG A 14 0.33 5.89 9.31
CA ARG A 14 -0.80 4.96 9.51
C ARG A 14 -1.05 4.07 8.30
N ILE A 15 -0.96 4.61 7.08
CA ILE A 15 -1.05 3.81 5.86
C ILE A 15 0.12 2.82 5.80
N ALA A 16 1.34 3.21 6.16
CA ALA A 16 2.47 2.28 6.21
C ALA A 16 2.24 1.12 7.19
N GLU A 17 1.67 1.39 8.36
CA GLU A 17 1.28 0.35 9.34
C GLU A 17 0.18 -0.57 8.79
N MET A 18 -0.87 0.00 8.17
CA MET A 18 -1.94 -0.80 7.54
C MET A 18 -1.43 -1.69 6.41
N LEU A 19 -0.43 -1.24 5.65
CA LEU A 19 0.17 -2.04 4.58
C LEU A 19 0.98 -3.23 5.11
N GLN A 20 1.39 -3.23 6.38
CA GLN A 20 2.07 -4.38 7.01
C GLN A 20 1.10 -5.46 7.47
N ASP A 21 -0.17 -5.12 7.71
CA ASP A 21 -1.21 -6.08 8.06
C ASP A 21 -1.78 -6.76 6.79
N PRO A 22 -1.66 -8.10 6.65
CA PRO A 22 -2.14 -8.81 5.47
C PRO A 22 -3.64 -8.71 5.21
N ALA A 23 -4.47 -8.51 6.25
CA ALA A 23 -5.91 -8.33 6.10
C ALA A 23 -6.22 -6.94 5.55
N GLN A 24 -5.65 -5.91 6.16
CA GLN A 24 -5.81 -4.51 5.74
C GLN A 24 -5.22 -4.27 4.34
N PHE A 25 -4.07 -4.89 4.03
CA PHE A 25 -3.45 -4.81 2.71
C PHE A 25 -4.41 -5.30 1.62
N LYS A 26 -5.13 -6.42 1.85
CA LYS A 26 -6.11 -6.94 0.88
C LYS A 26 -7.23 -5.94 0.61
N GLU A 27 -7.65 -5.19 1.62
CA GLU A 27 -8.68 -4.14 1.47
C GLU A 27 -8.13 -2.91 0.72
N LEU A 28 -6.87 -2.55 0.96
CA LEU A 28 -6.23 -1.40 0.31
C LEU A 28 -5.77 -1.70 -1.13
N TYR A 29 -5.49 -2.96 -1.45
CA TYR A 29 -4.98 -3.40 -2.76
C TYR A 29 -5.74 -2.88 -3.98
N PRO A 30 -7.08 -2.91 -4.07
CA PRO A 30 -7.81 -2.35 -5.22
C PRO A 30 -7.54 -0.85 -5.43
N TYR A 31 -7.35 -0.08 -4.35
CA TYR A 31 -7.01 1.34 -4.45
C TYR A 31 -5.56 1.56 -4.89
N LEU A 32 -4.63 0.76 -4.35
CA LEU A 32 -3.23 0.79 -4.75
C LEU A 32 -3.10 0.47 -6.25
N LYS A 33 -3.81 -0.54 -6.75
CA LYS A 33 -3.82 -0.90 -8.16
C LYS A 33 -4.36 0.23 -9.04
N LYS A 34 -5.40 0.95 -8.59
CA LYS A 34 -5.96 2.11 -9.31
C LYS A 34 -4.95 3.24 -9.48
N VAL A 35 -4.03 3.42 -8.52
CA VAL A 35 -2.96 4.42 -8.60
C VAL A 35 -1.67 3.90 -9.23
N GLY A 36 -1.68 2.70 -9.82
CA GLY A 36 -0.54 2.15 -10.56
C GLY A 36 0.44 1.33 -9.73
N TYR A 37 0.09 0.94 -8.50
CA TYR A 37 0.90 -0.03 -7.75
C TYR A 37 0.89 -1.39 -8.48
N MET A 38 2.07 -1.83 -8.89
CA MET A 38 2.31 -3.15 -9.47
C MET A 38 3.27 -3.88 -8.54
N PRO A 39 2.85 -4.94 -7.83
CA PRO A 39 3.78 -5.73 -7.04
C PRO A 39 4.84 -6.28 -8.00
N SER A 40 6.12 -6.00 -7.72
CA SER A 40 7.21 -6.50 -8.54
C SER A 40 7.19 -8.03 -8.47
N ASN A 41 6.78 -8.68 -9.54
CA ASN A 41 6.95 -10.11 -9.67
C ASN A 41 8.48 -10.35 -9.72
N LYS A 42 9.06 -10.88 -8.64
CA LYS A 42 10.43 -11.41 -8.63
C LYS A 42 10.54 -12.69 -9.50
N LYS A 43 9.95 -12.69 -10.69
CA LYS A 43 10.04 -13.76 -11.71
C LYS A 43 10.46 -13.22 -13.09
N ASP A 44 10.56 -11.91 -13.29
CA ASP A 44 10.94 -11.34 -14.59
C ASP A 44 12.44 -10.98 -14.69
N THR A 45 13.27 -11.31 -13.69
CA THR A 45 14.73 -11.03 -13.71
C THR A 45 15.59 -12.27 -14.00
N VAL A 46 15.01 -13.37 -14.48
CA VAL A 46 15.76 -14.55 -14.94
C VAL A 46 15.35 -14.97 -16.35
N ASN A 47 15.64 -14.13 -17.34
CA ASN A 47 15.87 -14.56 -18.72
C ASN A 47 16.94 -13.66 -19.32
N GLY A 48 18.19 -14.02 -19.06
CA GLY A 48 19.32 -13.74 -19.95
C GLY A 48 19.53 -14.92 -20.87
#